data_AF-A0A2S4UU30-F1
#
_entry.id   AF-A0A2S4UU30-F1
#
_cell.length_a   1.000
_cell.length_b   1.000
_cell.length_c   1.000
_cell.angle_alpha   90.00
_cell.angle_beta   90.00
_cell.angle_gamma   90.00
#
_symmetry.space_group_name_H-M   'P 1'
#
loop_
_entity.id
_entity.type
_entity.pdbx_description
1 polymer ?
#
loop_
_entity_poly.entity_id
_entity_poly.type
_entity_poly.pdbx_seq_one_letter_code
_entity_poly.pdbx_strand_id
1 'polypeptide(L)'
;FAYMPVRSPTASRSESSRSERRHDTITPSLAIAGGKGICGHYNSTSEPGVCLWTGVEPVTLESAGWLNRAKRSNCGKIVRVHRKGKPDTAKSVRVLDGCDFGTKSIDPGCYDIALSVKLFEQFNPTEDEKKDGLIHGGVAWEFAPTQKGLV
;
A
#
# COMPACT_ATOMS: atom_id res chain seq x y z
N PHE A 1 57.21 21.35 -16.31
CA PHE A 1 56.22 21.48 -15.23
C PHE A 1 54.92 20.83 -15.70
N ALA A 2 54.64 19.60 -15.28
CA ALA A 2 53.46 18.84 -15.68
C ALA A 2 52.47 18.76 -14.50
N TYR A 3 51.22 19.10 -14.77
CA TYR A 3 50.11 19.15 -13.82
C TYR A 3 49.58 17.73 -13.55
N MET A 4 49.46 17.31 -12.29
CA MET A 4 48.76 16.07 -11.91
C MET A 4 47.34 16.39 -11.42
N PRO A 5 46.29 15.69 -11.89
CA PRO A 5 44.96 15.79 -11.31
C PRO A 5 44.82 14.93 -10.05
N VAL A 6 44.25 15.53 -9.00
CA VAL A 6 43.92 14.92 -7.71
C VAL A 6 42.84 13.85 -7.90
N ARG A 7 43.08 12.63 -7.40
CA ARG A 7 42.08 11.55 -7.34
C ARG A 7 41.00 11.93 -6.32
N SER A 8 39.79 12.18 -6.79
CA SER A 8 38.60 12.26 -5.94
C SER A 8 38.30 10.90 -5.33
N PRO A 9 37.82 10.82 -4.07
CA PRO A 9 37.44 9.56 -3.46
C PRO A 9 36.25 8.99 -4.25
N THR A 10 36.38 7.74 -4.67
CA THR A 10 35.28 6.92 -5.17
C THR A 10 34.18 6.88 -4.12
N ALA A 11 33.13 7.67 -4.33
CA ALA A 11 31.88 7.49 -3.62
C ALA A 11 31.40 6.07 -3.90
N SER A 12 31.47 5.21 -2.89
CA SER A 12 30.69 3.98 -2.86
C SER A 12 29.23 4.39 -2.98
N ARG A 13 28.71 4.31 -4.20
CA ARG A 13 27.30 4.47 -4.50
C ARG A 13 26.61 3.33 -3.76
N SER A 14 26.12 3.61 -2.57
CA SER A 14 25.15 2.77 -1.90
C SER A 14 24.09 2.43 -2.94
N GLU A 15 23.93 1.14 -3.21
CA GLU A 15 22.79 0.64 -3.94
C GLU A 15 21.56 1.05 -3.15
N SER A 16 21.01 2.22 -3.47
CA SER A 16 19.68 2.60 -3.06
C SER A 16 18.76 1.65 -3.82
N SER A 17 18.46 0.53 -3.17
CA SER A 17 17.19 -0.14 -3.42
C SER A 17 16.15 0.98 -3.35
N ARG A 18 15.60 1.30 -4.52
CA ARG A 18 14.59 2.34 -4.68
C ARG A 18 13.38 1.85 -3.89
N SER A 19 13.29 2.21 -2.61
CA SER A 19 12.09 1.93 -1.84
C SER A 19 10.97 2.59 -2.63
N GLU A 20 9.99 1.79 -3.02
CA GLU A 20 8.73 2.33 -3.53
C GLU A 20 8.23 3.31 -2.47
N ARG A 21 7.91 4.53 -2.90
CA ARG A 21 7.71 5.66 -1.99
C ARG A 21 6.72 5.26 -0.90
N ARG A 22 7.05 5.55 0.37
CA ARG A 22 6.10 5.38 1.46
C ARG A 22 4.90 6.31 1.27
N HIS A 23 3.71 5.76 1.44
CA HIS A 23 2.43 6.45 1.35
C HIS A 23 1.80 6.50 2.75
N ASP A 24 1.50 7.70 3.24
CA ASP A 24 0.74 7.89 4.46
C ASP A 24 -0.72 8.19 4.09
N THR A 25 -1.70 7.44 4.61
CA THR A 25 -3.11 7.70 4.30
C THR A 25 -3.51 9.10 4.77
N ILE A 26 -4.41 9.72 4.01
CA ILE A 26 -5.00 11.03 4.31
C ILE A 26 -6.28 10.83 5.11
N THR A 27 -7.02 9.75 4.83
CA THR A 27 -8.24 9.38 5.57
C THR A 27 -8.02 8.18 6.50
N PRO A 28 -8.92 7.97 7.49
CA PRO A 28 -8.93 6.75 8.29
C PRO A 28 -9.10 5.50 7.42
N SER A 29 -8.39 4.42 7.76
CA SER A 29 -8.43 3.18 6.96
C SER A 29 -9.61 2.31 7.37
N LEU A 30 -10.49 2.04 6.40
CA LEU A 30 -11.70 1.21 6.54
C LEU A 30 -11.42 -0.28 6.57
N ALA A 31 -12.21 -1.02 7.34
CA ALA A 31 -12.32 -2.48 7.23
C ALA A 31 -13.35 -2.87 6.15
N ILE A 32 -12.99 -3.75 5.21
CA ILE A 32 -13.86 -4.15 4.08
C ILE A 32 -14.47 -5.53 4.26
N ALA A 33 -15.64 -5.75 3.66
CA ALA A 33 -16.22 -7.09 3.52
C ALA A 33 -15.47 -7.93 2.48
N GLY A 34 -15.39 -9.25 2.68
CA GLY A 34 -14.84 -10.18 1.69
C GLY A 34 -15.78 -10.43 0.50
N GLY A 35 -15.32 -11.17 -0.49
CA GLY A 35 -16.13 -11.53 -1.66
C GLY A 35 -15.33 -11.63 -2.96
N LYS A 36 -16.03 -11.56 -4.09
CA LYS A 36 -15.42 -11.54 -5.42
C LYS A 36 -15.01 -10.12 -5.81
N GLY A 37 -13.74 -9.80 -5.61
CA GLY A 37 -13.11 -8.54 -5.96
C GLY A 37 -12.45 -8.53 -7.36
N ILE A 38 -11.71 -7.45 -7.63
CA ILE A 38 -10.89 -7.25 -8.83
C ILE A 38 -9.76 -8.27 -8.89
N CYS A 39 -9.14 -8.65 -7.77
CA CYS A 39 -8.04 -9.63 -7.77
C CYS A 39 -8.51 -11.08 -7.67
N GLY A 40 -9.76 -11.32 -7.31
CA GLY A 40 -10.31 -12.67 -7.15
C GLY A 40 -11.23 -12.74 -5.94
N HIS A 41 -11.52 -13.97 -5.51
CA HIS A 41 -12.27 -14.19 -4.27
C HIS A 41 -11.32 -14.13 -3.07
N TYR A 42 -11.75 -13.47 -2.00
CA TYR A 42 -11.03 -13.44 -0.72
C TYR A 42 -12.00 -13.38 0.46
N ASN A 43 -11.59 -13.92 1.60
CA ASN A 43 -12.34 -13.82 2.85
C ASN A 43 -11.65 -12.85 3.82
N SER A 44 -12.25 -11.68 3.99
CA SER A 44 -11.71 -10.58 4.80
C SER A 44 -11.52 -10.92 6.29
N THR A 45 -12.25 -11.89 6.85
CA THR A 45 -12.12 -12.26 8.28
C THR A 45 -11.02 -13.29 8.53
N SER A 46 -10.56 -14.00 7.49
CA SER A 46 -9.48 -14.99 7.59
C SER A 46 -8.18 -14.56 6.91
N GLU A 47 -8.26 -13.72 5.88
CA GLU A 47 -7.12 -13.34 5.05
C GLU A 47 -6.67 -11.89 5.34
N PRO A 48 -5.49 -11.67 5.95
CA PRO A 48 -4.97 -10.34 6.14
C PRO A 48 -4.48 -9.76 4.82
N GLY A 49 -4.96 -8.56 4.49
CA GLY A 49 -4.57 -7.86 3.28
C GLY A 49 -5.17 -6.49 3.13
N VAL A 50 -4.85 -5.87 2.00
CA VAL A 50 -5.29 -4.50 1.68
C VAL A 50 -6.12 -4.45 0.42
N CYS A 51 -6.92 -3.40 0.35
CA CYS A 51 -7.61 -2.98 -0.85
C CYS A 51 -7.05 -1.63 -1.30
N LEU A 52 -6.52 -1.60 -2.53
CA LEU A 52 -5.86 -0.42 -3.07
C LEU A 52 -6.84 0.46 -3.83
N TRP A 53 -6.57 1.75 -3.89
CA TRP A 53 -7.47 2.66 -4.61
C TRP A 53 -7.55 2.37 -6.12
N THR A 54 -8.77 2.38 -6.67
CA THR A 54 -9.04 2.02 -8.07
C THR A 54 -8.86 3.11 -9.09
N GLY A 55 -8.81 4.36 -8.66
CA GLY A 55 -8.83 5.50 -9.56
C GLY A 55 -10.17 6.21 -9.59
N VAL A 56 -10.24 7.25 -10.43
CA VAL A 56 -11.46 8.07 -10.60
C VAL A 56 -12.30 7.49 -11.74
N GLU A 57 -13.62 7.50 -11.58
CA GLU A 57 -14.52 7.13 -12.68
C GLU A 57 -14.53 8.20 -13.80
N PRO A 58 -14.63 7.79 -15.09
CA PRO A 58 -14.73 6.42 -15.57
C PRO A 58 -13.39 5.67 -15.43
N VAL A 59 -13.45 4.42 -14.98
CA VAL A 59 -12.26 3.60 -14.72
C VAL A 59 -11.65 3.13 -16.04
N THR A 60 -10.61 3.82 -16.51
CA THR A 60 -9.80 3.48 -17.69
C THR A 60 -8.39 3.07 -17.26
N LEU A 61 -7.51 2.76 -18.21
CA LEU A 61 -6.08 2.56 -17.90
C LEU A 61 -5.42 3.87 -17.42
N GLU A 62 -5.87 5.01 -17.93
CA GLU A 62 -5.29 6.34 -17.68
C GLU A 62 -5.79 6.96 -16.37
N SER A 63 -7.03 6.68 -15.97
CA SER A 63 -7.58 7.08 -14.67
C SER A 63 -7.32 6.05 -13.57
N ALA A 64 -6.62 4.96 -13.90
CA ALA A 64 -6.29 3.89 -12.96
C ALA A 64 -5.44 4.41 -11.81
N GLY A 65 -5.90 4.17 -10.58
CA GLY A 65 -5.05 4.30 -9.40
C GLY A 65 -3.99 3.20 -9.35
N TRP A 66 -3.85 2.59 -8.18
CA TRP A 66 -2.94 1.47 -8.00
C TRP A 66 -3.47 0.17 -8.59
N LEU A 67 -4.79 0.01 -8.71
CA LEU A 67 -5.38 -1.27 -9.12
C LEU A 67 -6.76 -1.10 -9.72
N ASN A 68 -7.03 -1.59 -10.92
CA ASN A 68 -8.41 -1.65 -11.41
C ASN A 68 -8.66 -2.85 -12.33
N ARG A 69 -9.87 -2.97 -12.89
CA ARG A 69 -10.23 -4.12 -13.76
C ARG A 69 -9.34 -4.23 -15.01
N ALA A 70 -8.81 -3.12 -15.53
CA ALA A 70 -7.89 -3.09 -16.66
C ALA A 70 -6.41 -3.22 -16.24
N LYS A 71 -6.07 -2.81 -15.02
CA LYS A 71 -4.71 -2.76 -14.45
C LYS A 71 -4.66 -3.61 -13.17
N ARG A 72 -4.55 -4.92 -13.36
CA ARG A 72 -4.53 -5.93 -12.28
C ARG A 72 -3.11 -6.32 -11.85
N SER A 73 -2.07 -5.64 -12.36
CA SER A 73 -0.66 -6.01 -12.15
C SER A 73 -0.18 -5.91 -10.70
N ASN A 74 -0.92 -5.24 -9.82
CA ASN A 74 -0.63 -5.15 -8.40
C ASN A 74 -1.39 -6.19 -7.55
N CYS A 75 -2.27 -7.00 -8.14
CA CYS A 75 -2.94 -8.09 -7.43
C CYS A 75 -1.92 -9.08 -6.84
N GLY A 76 -2.09 -9.44 -5.57
CA GLY A 76 -1.23 -10.41 -4.88
C GLY A 76 0.17 -9.90 -4.52
N LYS A 77 0.57 -8.69 -4.93
CA LYS A 77 1.83 -8.09 -4.48
C LYS A 77 1.81 -7.90 -2.97
N ILE A 78 3.01 -7.89 -2.39
CA ILE A 78 3.20 -7.64 -0.96
C ILE A 78 3.31 -6.14 -0.71
N VAL A 79 2.55 -5.67 0.26
CA VAL A 79 2.68 -4.34 0.84
C VAL A 79 3.08 -4.46 2.30
N ARG A 80 3.94 -3.56 2.77
CA ARG A 80 4.23 -3.39 4.19
C ARG A 80 3.37 -2.25 4.72
N VAL A 81 2.51 -2.54 5.69
CA VAL A 81 1.56 -1.59 6.28
C VAL A 81 1.85 -1.46 7.76
N HIS A 82 1.81 -0.24 8.30
CA HIS A 82 1.95 0.00 9.73
C HIS A 82 1.04 1.16 10.16
N ARG A 83 0.70 1.25 11.46
CA ARG A 83 0.01 2.43 11.98
C ARG A 83 0.87 3.68 11.71
N LYS A 84 0.21 4.78 11.34
CA LYS A 84 0.91 6.03 11.03
C LYS A 84 1.77 6.47 12.23
N GLY A 85 3.02 6.81 11.97
CA GLY A 85 4.00 7.18 13.01
C GLY A 85 4.52 6.03 13.89
N LYS A 86 4.07 4.78 13.69
CA LYS A 86 4.48 3.59 14.48
C LYS A 86 5.04 2.48 13.59
N PRO A 87 6.26 2.65 13.03
CA PRO A 87 6.83 1.69 12.06
C PRO A 87 7.10 0.29 12.64
N ASP A 88 7.23 0.17 13.95
CA ASP A 88 7.34 -1.07 14.72
C ASP A 88 6.09 -1.96 14.64
N THR A 89 4.94 -1.39 14.28
CA THR A 89 3.68 -2.14 14.08
C THR A 89 3.56 -2.81 12.71
N ALA A 90 4.62 -2.78 11.89
CA ALA A 90 4.57 -3.21 10.50
C ALA A 90 4.12 -4.66 10.29
N LYS A 91 3.25 -4.84 9.30
CA LYS A 91 2.74 -6.12 8.79
C LYS A 91 2.95 -6.18 7.29
N SER A 92 3.48 -7.29 6.79
CA SER A 92 3.61 -7.55 5.36
C SER A 92 2.43 -8.41 4.91
N VAL A 93 1.61 -7.88 4.00
CA VAL A 93 0.35 -8.48 3.59
C VAL A 93 0.14 -8.37 2.08
N ARG A 94 -0.81 -9.14 1.54
CA ARG A 94 -1.11 -9.13 0.11
C ARG A 94 -2.13 -8.04 -0.26
N VAL A 95 -2.04 -7.57 -1.49
CA VAL A 95 -3.13 -6.84 -2.15
C VAL A 95 -4.23 -7.83 -2.53
N LEU A 96 -5.39 -7.69 -1.88
CA LEU A 96 -6.55 -8.58 -2.06
C LEU A 96 -7.57 -8.03 -3.04
N ASP A 97 -7.69 -6.71 -3.16
CA ASP A 97 -8.71 -6.08 -3.99
C ASP A 97 -8.40 -4.62 -4.35
N GLY A 98 -9.32 -3.98 -5.09
CA GLY A 98 -9.35 -2.55 -5.34
C GLY A 98 -10.64 -1.89 -4.89
N CYS A 99 -10.53 -0.70 -4.30
CA CYS A 99 -11.61 0.07 -3.67
C CYS A 99 -11.69 1.47 -4.29
N ASP A 100 -12.90 1.98 -4.51
CA ASP A 100 -13.10 3.31 -5.10
C ASP A 100 -12.91 4.47 -4.10
N PHE A 101 -13.17 4.22 -2.81
CA PHE A 101 -13.22 5.22 -1.73
C PHE A 101 -14.11 6.45 -2.02
N GLY A 102 -14.96 6.39 -3.05
CA GLY A 102 -15.77 7.52 -3.52
C GLY A 102 -14.99 8.79 -3.87
N THR A 103 -13.67 8.72 -4.09
CA THR A 103 -12.86 9.92 -4.31
C THR A 103 -12.95 10.38 -5.77
N LYS A 104 -13.22 11.69 -5.95
CA LYS A 104 -13.33 12.34 -7.27
C LYS A 104 -12.02 12.96 -7.76
N SER A 105 -10.96 12.87 -6.96
CA SER A 105 -9.66 13.48 -7.25
C SER A 105 -8.52 12.49 -7.02
N ILE A 106 -7.46 12.65 -7.83
CA ILE A 106 -6.34 11.71 -7.91
C ILE A 106 -5.47 11.72 -6.65
N ASP A 107 -5.26 12.89 -6.06
CA ASP A 107 -4.32 13.05 -4.95
C ASP A 107 -4.74 12.31 -3.67
N PRO A 108 -5.97 12.40 -3.14
CA PRO A 108 -6.33 11.68 -1.92
C PRO A 108 -6.40 10.17 -2.11
N GLY A 109 -6.96 9.70 -3.23
CA GLY A 109 -7.12 8.28 -3.49
C GLY A 109 -5.77 7.54 -3.61
N CYS A 110 -4.74 8.18 -4.16
CA CYS A 110 -3.42 7.55 -4.31
C CYS A 110 -2.77 7.13 -2.98
N TYR A 111 -3.12 7.76 -1.86
CA TYR A 111 -2.51 7.42 -0.56
C TYR A 111 -3.38 6.50 0.28
N ASP A 112 -4.69 6.50 0.05
CA ASP A 112 -5.64 5.78 0.87
C ASP A 112 -5.71 4.29 0.51
N ILE A 113 -5.76 3.46 1.55
CA ILE A 113 -5.98 2.02 1.46
C ILE A 113 -7.00 1.60 2.51
N ALA A 114 -7.70 0.52 2.22
CA ALA A 114 -8.52 -0.18 3.19
C ALA A 114 -7.90 -1.52 3.59
N LEU A 115 -8.29 -2.01 4.75
CA LEU A 115 -7.78 -3.21 5.37
C LEU A 115 -8.85 -4.30 5.34
N SER A 116 -8.45 -5.55 5.18
CA SER A 116 -9.30 -6.68 5.58
C SER A 116 -9.63 -6.61 7.07
N VAL A 117 -10.75 -7.19 7.50
CA VAL A 117 -11.12 -7.31 8.93
C VAL A 117 -10.01 -8.00 9.72
N LYS A 118 -9.40 -9.05 9.15
CA LYS A 118 -8.31 -9.78 9.81
C LYS A 118 -7.09 -8.91 10.07
N LEU A 119 -6.71 -8.08 9.11
CA LEU A 119 -5.60 -7.14 9.26
C LEU A 119 -5.93 -6.00 10.22
N PHE A 120 -7.16 -5.48 10.15
CA PHE A 120 -7.64 -4.47 11.09
C PHE A 120 -7.52 -4.95 12.54
N GLU A 121 -7.97 -6.17 12.86
CA GLU A 121 -7.83 -6.79 14.18
C GLU A 121 -6.36 -6.94 14.61
N GLN A 122 -5.47 -7.29 13.68
CA GLN A 122 -4.03 -7.45 13.96
C GLN A 122 -3.34 -6.14 14.36
N PHE A 123 -3.93 -4.98 14.06
CA PHE A 123 -3.45 -3.69 14.53
C PHE A 123 -3.95 -3.31 15.93
N ASN A 124 -4.62 -4.25 16.64
CA ASN A 124 -5.16 -4.07 17.99
C ASN A 124 -5.97 -2.77 18.09
N PRO A 125 -7.12 -2.67 17.38
CA PRO A 125 -7.92 -1.48 17.36
C PRO A 125 -8.48 -1.16 18.76
N THR A 126 -8.63 0.13 19.06
CA THR A 126 -9.34 0.60 20.26
C THR A 126 -10.84 0.25 20.14
N GLU A 127 -11.58 0.35 21.24
CA GLU A 127 -13.03 0.11 21.19
C GLU A 127 -13.77 1.09 20.27
N ASP A 128 -13.34 2.35 20.22
CA ASP A 128 -13.89 3.35 19.31
C ASP A 128 -13.55 3.01 17.84
N GLU A 129 -12.31 2.61 17.57
CA GLU A 129 -11.89 2.15 16.23
C GLU A 129 -12.69 0.93 15.78
N LYS A 130 -12.95 -0.03 16.69
CA LYS A 130 -13.78 -1.21 16.40
C LYS A 130 -15.21 -0.83 16.09
N LYS A 131 -15.79 0.08 16.87
CA LYS A 131 -17.16 0.57 16.67
C LYS A 131 -17.31 1.25 15.32
N ASP A 132 -16.32 2.03 14.92
CA ASP A 132 -16.33 2.78 13.66
C ASP A 132 -15.87 1.93 12.46
N GLY A 133 -15.17 0.82 12.70
CA GLY A 133 -14.55 0.00 11.65
C GLY A 133 -13.37 0.71 10.96
N LEU A 134 -12.68 1.59 11.69
CA LEU A 134 -11.66 2.51 11.17
C LEU A 134 -10.42 2.50 12.04
N ILE A 135 -9.22 2.51 11.44
CA ILE A 135 -8.01 2.90 12.19
C ILE A 135 -7.94 4.42 12.25
N HIS A 136 -8.19 4.98 13.43
CA HIS A 136 -8.13 6.42 13.67
C HIS A 136 -6.69 6.91 13.48
N GLY A 137 -6.49 7.98 12.70
CA GLY A 137 -5.17 8.47 12.30
C GLY A 137 -4.55 7.75 11.08
N GLY A 138 -5.20 6.68 10.59
CA GLY A 138 -4.83 6.01 9.36
C GLY A 138 -3.57 5.13 9.47
N VAL A 139 -3.09 4.69 8.30
CA VAL A 139 -1.91 3.83 8.18
C VAL A 139 -0.88 4.46 7.27
N ALA A 140 0.33 3.91 7.31
CA ALA A 140 1.35 4.15 6.33
C ALA A 140 1.67 2.83 5.64
N TRP A 141 1.90 2.88 4.33
CA TRP A 141 2.17 1.68 3.56
C TRP A 141 3.14 1.92 2.42
N GLU A 142 3.80 0.86 2.01
CA GLU A 142 4.67 0.83 0.83
C GLU A 142 4.61 -0.55 0.19
N PHE A 143 4.84 -0.64 -1.11
CA PHE A 143 5.08 -1.93 -1.74
C PHE A 143 6.40 -2.50 -1.23
N ALA A 144 6.39 -3.78 -0.86
CA ALA A 144 7.61 -4.47 -0.50
C ALA A 144 8.47 -4.64 -1.77
N PRO A 145 9.81 -4.51 -1.67
CA PRO A 145 10.68 -4.66 -2.83
C PRO A 145 10.46 -6.04 -3.45
N THR A 146 10.19 -6.05 -4.75
CA THR A 146 10.09 -7.29 -5.52
C THR A 146 11.42 -8.03 -5.39
N GLN A 147 11.46 -9.21 -4.77
CA GLN A 147 12.68 -10.03 -4.78
C GLN A 147 12.93 -10.49 -6.21
N LYS A 148 13.77 -9.75 -6.94
CA LYS A 148 14.35 -10.22 -8.19
C LYS A 148 15.36 -11.32 -7.85
N GLY A 149 15.00 -12.58 -8.08
CA GLY A 149 15.98 -13.67 -8.13
C GLY A 149 15.75 -14.88 -7.23
N LEU A 150 14.53 -15.43 -7.19
CA LEU A 150 14.39 -16.86 -6.87
C LEU A 150 13.75 -17.55 -8.07
N VAL A 151 14.62 -17.99 -8.98
CA VAL A 151 14.35 -19.06 -9.95
C VAL A 151 15.10 -20.28 -9.43
#